data_AF-A0AAE3YDI1-F1
#
_entry.id   AF-A0AAE3YDI1-F1
#
_cell.length_a   1.000
_cell.length_b   1.000
_cell.length_c   1.000
_cell.angle_alpha   90.00
_cell.angle_beta   90.00
_cell.angle_gamma   90.00
#
_symmetry.space_group_name_H-M   'P 1'
#
loop_
_entity.id
_entity.type
_entity.pdbx_description
1 polymer ?
#
loop_
_entity_poly.entity_id
_entity_poly.type
_entity_poly.pdbx_seq_one_letter_code
_entity_poly.pdbx_strand_id
1 'polypeptide(L)'
;MKKFLLTAFLIGTFSMSYAQSDYYNDYRRSISDINWQTVVADLLLSTTQANQVYALNDRYRDYNSWNKVYVVEPGRWRGERYSELERILGREKYIVFKKKYYRGQNPVMVYGRKNDVKKYRKQQEKYYKNQEKYYKKQNKHGHGNGHGHDDDWD
;
A
#
# COMPACT_ATOMS: atom_id res chain seq x y z
N MET A 1 31.70 6.79 -44.24
CA MET A 1 31.26 7.50 -43.02
C MET A 1 29.86 8.03 -43.22
N LYS A 2 28.91 7.72 -42.31
CA LYS A 2 27.88 8.65 -41.81
C LYS A 2 27.10 7.97 -40.67
N LYS A 3 27.36 8.50 -39.49
CA LYS A 3 26.80 8.17 -38.17
C LYS A 3 25.40 8.76 -38.11
N PHE A 4 24.34 8.00 -37.84
CA PHE A 4 23.05 8.51 -37.31
C PHE A 4 22.12 7.37 -36.85
N LEU A 5 22.56 6.56 -35.89
CA LEU A 5 21.70 5.60 -35.18
C LEU A 5 22.00 5.61 -33.67
N LEU A 6 22.02 6.79 -33.06
CA LEU A 6 22.22 6.93 -31.60
C LEU A 6 21.18 7.81 -30.91
N THR A 7 20.37 8.57 -31.66
CA THR A 7 19.50 9.59 -31.06
C THR A 7 18.19 9.03 -30.47
N ALA A 8 17.71 7.86 -30.94
CA ALA A 8 16.46 7.27 -30.47
C ALA A 8 16.58 6.59 -29.08
N PHE A 9 17.78 6.15 -28.68
CA PHE A 9 17.99 5.50 -27.38
C PHE A 9 18.03 6.49 -26.20
N LEU A 10 18.38 7.76 -26.46
CA LEU A 10 18.46 8.79 -25.44
C LEU A 10 17.07 9.39 -25.13
N ILE A 11 16.18 9.56 -26.10
CA ILE A 11 14.84 10.14 -25.84
C ILE A 11 13.95 9.16 -25.04
N GLY A 12 14.10 7.85 -25.24
CA GLY A 12 13.33 6.82 -24.53
C GLY A 12 13.78 6.56 -23.08
N THR A 13 15.05 6.82 -22.76
CA THR A 13 15.58 6.65 -21.38
C THR A 13 15.35 7.89 -20.54
N PHE A 14 15.44 9.09 -21.12
CA PHE A 14 15.21 10.35 -20.40
C PHE A 14 13.73 10.55 -20.02
N SER A 15 12.77 10.18 -20.87
CA SER A 15 11.33 10.28 -20.51
C SER A 15 10.94 9.29 -19.40
N MET A 16 11.55 8.11 -19.37
CA MET A 16 11.33 7.12 -18.31
C MET A 16 11.99 7.54 -16.99
N SER A 17 13.20 8.12 -17.03
CA SER A 17 13.91 8.58 -15.82
C SER A 17 13.21 9.77 -15.16
N TYR A 18 12.68 10.71 -15.94
CA TYR A 18 11.90 11.83 -15.38
C TYR A 18 10.62 11.36 -14.70
N ALA A 19 9.88 10.43 -15.33
CA ALA A 19 8.70 9.85 -14.70
C ALA A 19 9.04 9.06 -13.42
N GLN A 20 10.19 8.37 -13.39
CA GLN A 20 10.68 7.64 -12.22
C GLN A 20 11.14 8.56 -11.09
N SER A 21 11.78 9.71 -11.38
CA SER A 21 12.19 10.67 -10.36
C SER A 21 11.01 11.24 -9.58
N ASP A 22 9.87 11.45 -10.24
CA ASP A 22 8.64 11.87 -9.57
C ASP A 22 8.11 10.81 -8.58
N TYR A 23 8.15 9.52 -8.94
CA TYR A 23 7.73 8.46 -8.01
C TYR A 23 8.63 8.42 -6.77
N TYR A 24 9.93 8.68 -6.93
CA TYR A 24 10.84 8.81 -5.81
C TYR A 24 10.58 10.08 -4.98
N ASN A 25 10.30 11.21 -5.63
CA ASN A 25 9.91 12.44 -4.95
C ASN A 25 8.65 12.24 -4.09
N ASP A 26 7.65 11.52 -4.61
CA ASP A 26 6.45 11.16 -3.85
C ASP A 26 6.78 10.22 -2.68
N TYR A 27 7.69 9.25 -2.88
CA TYR A 27 8.18 8.40 -1.79
C TYR A 27 8.83 9.25 -0.69
N ARG A 28 9.68 10.21 -1.05
CA ARG A 28 10.32 11.12 -0.10
C ARG A 28 9.30 12.01 0.60
N ARG A 29 8.31 12.57 -0.11
CA ARG A 29 7.20 13.34 0.48
C ARG A 29 6.37 12.54 1.46
N SER A 30 6.13 11.26 1.18
CA SER A 30 5.45 10.35 2.13
C SER A 30 6.22 10.11 3.45
N ILE A 31 7.44 10.62 3.54
CA ILE A 31 8.27 10.64 4.74
C ILE A 31 8.36 12.07 5.27
N SER A 32 8.78 13.04 4.44
CA SER A 32 9.07 14.41 4.90
C SER A 32 7.85 15.20 5.33
N ASP A 33 6.68 14.92 4.78
CA ASP A 33 5.47 15.70 5.05
C ASP A 33 4.81 15.31 6.38
N ILE A 34 5.36 14.31 7.07
CA ILE A 34 4.86 13.78 8.34
C ILE A 34 5.85 14.07 9.45
N ASN A 35 5.37 14.68 10.53
CA ASN A 35 6.14 14.80 11.77
C ASN A 35 6.10 13.45 12.51
N TRP A 36 7.14 12.63 12.31
CA TRP A 36 7.21 11.29 12.88
C TRP A 36 7.40 11.29 14.40
N GLN A 37 8.01 12.32 14.98
CA GLN A 37 8.10 12.49 16.42
C GLN A 37 6.68 12.67 17.00
N THR A 38 5.85 13.50 16.37
CA THR A 38 4.44 13.67 16.74
C THR A 38 3.65 12.38 16.54
N VAL A 39 3.88 11.62 15.46
CA VAL A 39 3.25 10.29 15.28
C VAL A 39 3.57 9.35 16.43
N VAL A 40 4.84 9.28 16.83
CA VAL A 40 5.31 8.43 17.92
C VAL A 40 4.62 8.82 19.24
N ALA A 41 4.57 10.12 19.54
CA ALA A 41 3.94 10.64 20.75
C ALA A 41 2.42 10.43 20.76
N ASP A 42 1.72 10.89 19.72
CA ASP A 42 0.25 10.86 19.67
C ASP A 42 -0.33 9.45 19.66
N LEU A 43 0.35 8.51 19.00
CA LEU A 43 -0.09 7.12 18.92
C LEU A 43 0.49 6.25 20.05
N LEU A 44 1.23 6.86 20.98
CA LEU A 44 1.88 6.17 22.10
C LEU A 44 2.64 4.94 21.61
N LEU A 45 3.52 5.12 20.62
CA LEU A 45 4.30 4.02 20.05
C LEU A 45 5.35 3.56 21.06
N SER A 46 5.50 2.24 21.20
CA SER A 46 6.62 1.71 21.98
C SER A 46 7.95 2.06 21.31
N THR A 47 9.05 2.04 22.07
CA THR A 47 10.40 2.27 21.54
C THR A 47 10.69 1.36 20.35
N THR A 48 10.27 0.09 20.40
CA THR A 48 10.40 -0.85 19.30
C THR A 48 9.62 -0.42 18.06
N GLN A 49 8.36 0.00 18.22
CA GLN A 49 7.54 0.48 17.10
C GLN A 49 8.14 1.75 16.48
N ALA A 50 8.57 2.70 17.32
CA ALA A 50 9.21 3.93 16.87
C ALA A 50 10.48 3.65 16.05
N ASN A 51 11.36 2.78 16.54
CA ASN A 51 12.58 2.39 15.84
C ASN A 51 12.27 1.70 14.49
N GLN A 52 11.23 0.86 14.43
CA GLN A 52 10.80 0.24 13.18
C GLN A 52 10.27 1.26 12.17
N VAL A 53 9.52 2.29 12.62
CA VAL A 53 9.07 3.39 11.76
C VAL A 53 10.28 4.17 11.22
N TYR A 54 11.25 4.52 12.06
CA TYR A 54 12.45 5.22 11.62
C TYR A 54 13.27 4.39 10.62
N ALA A 55 13.46 3.09 10.89
CA ALA A 55 14.12 2.19 9.95
C ALA A 55 13.36 2.08 8.61
N LEU A 56 12.03 2.08 8.62
CA LEU A 56 11.22 2.10 7.41
C LEU A 56 11.38 3.41 6.62
N ASN A 57 11.46 4.55 7.30
CA ASN A 57 11.65 5.86 6.70
C ASN A 57 13.05 6.04 6.09
N ASP A 58 14.04 5.35 6.64
CA ASP A 58 15.42 5.37 6.17
C ASP A 58 15.75 4.28 5.13
N ARG A 59 14.79 3.42 4.77
CA ARG A 59 15.03 2.26 3.91
C ARG A 59 15.66 2.62 2.56
N TYR A 60 15.19 3.71 1.93
CA TYR A 60 15.69 4.18 0.64
C TYR A 60 16.00 5.68 0.72
N ARG A 61 17.17 6.03 1.27
CA ARG A 61 17.59 7.43 1.48
C ARG A 61 17.92 8.16 0.18
N ASP A 62 18.31 7.44 -0.85
CA ASP A 62 18.71 7.99 -2.16
C ASP A 62 17.95 7.34 -3.32
N TYR A 63 17.89 8.05 -4.45
CA TYR A 63 17.18 7.61 -5.66
C TYR A 63 17.71 6.27 -6.18
N ASN A 64 19.02 6.02 -6.13
CA ASN A 64 19.60 4.81 -6.70
C ASN A 64 19.19 3.58 -5.89
N SER A 65 19.18 3.66 -4.56
CA SER A 65 18.70 2.59 -3.68
C SER A 65 17.23 2.27 -3.93
N TRP A 66 16.39 3.30 -4.08
CA TRP A 66 14.96 3.15 -4.37
C TRP A 66 14.74 2.56 -5.77
N ASN A 67 15.46 3.07 -6.76
CA ASN A 67 15.27 2.71 -8.17
C ASN A 67 15.65 1.25 -8.41
N LYS A 68 16.71 0.75 -7.78
CA LYS A 68 17.09 -0.67 -7.85
C LYS A 68 15.93 -1.62 -7.49
N VAL A 69 15.04 -1.22 -6.59
CA VAL A 69 13.91 -2.04 -6.14
C VAL A 69 12.66 -1.81 -6.99
N TYR A 70 12.39 -0.57 -7.39
CA TYR A 70 11.11 -0.18 -7.97
C TYR A 70 11.15 0.20 -9.45
N VAL A 71 12.30 0.13 -10.14
CA VAL A 71 12.43 0.54 -11.55
C VAL A 71 11.39 -0.12 -12.47
N VAL A 72 11.07 -1.40 -12.23
CA VAL A 72 10.10 -2.17 -13.02
C VAL A 72 8.66 -1.76 -12.71
N GLU A 73 8.38 -1.45 -11.45
CA GLU A 73 7.05 -1.04 -11.01
C GLU A 73 7.12 0.12 -9.99
N PRO A 74 7.32 1.36 -10.48
CA PRO A 74 7.53 2.53 -9.62
C PRO A 74 6.36 2.84 -8.68
N GLY A 75 5.14 2.38 -8.97
CA GLY A 75 3.99 2.57 -8.09
C GLY A 75 3.95 1.61 -6.88
N ARG A 76 4.76 0.54 -6.89
CA ARG A 76 4.69 -0.56 -5.90
C ARG A 76 5.09 -0.13 -4.49
N TRP A 77 5.99 0.84 -4.35
CA TRP A 77 6.46 1.31 -3.04
C TRP A 77 5.33 1.75 -2.12
N ARG A 78 4.24 2.32 -2.66
CA ARG A 78 3.12 2.79 -1.84
C ARG A 78 2.51 1.62 -1.08
N GLY A 79 2.14 0.56 -1.80
CA GLY A 79 1.55 -0.63 -1.19
C GLY A 79 2.47 -1.24 -0.12
N GLU A 80 3.74 -1.43 -0.45
CA GLU A 80 4.72 -2.01 0.47
C GLU A 80 4.95 -1.13 1.71
N ARG A 81 5.19 0.18 1.54
CA ARG A 81 5.42 1.11 2.65
C ARG A 81 4.22 1.17 3.59
N TYR A 82 3.02 1.28 3.04
CA TYR A 82 1.80 1.44 3.85
C TYR A 82 1.34 0.13 4.49
N SER A 83 1.63 -1.03 3.88
CA SER A 83 1.46 -2.33 4.53
C SER A 83 2.45 -2.51 5.68
N GLU A 84 3.71 -2.09 5.51
CA GLU A 84 4.71 -2.14 6.59
C GLU A 84 4.37 -1.18 7.73
N LEU A 85 3.90 0.04 7.42
CA LEU A 85 3.40 0.95 8.45
C LEU A 85 2.22 0.35 9.21
N GLU A 86 1.25 -0.27 8.54
CA GLU A 86 0.13 -0.94 9.21
C GLU A 86 0.61 -2.09 10.11
N ARG A 87 1.59 -2.87 9.66
CA ARG A 87 2.19 -3.95 10.44
C ARG A 87 2.90 -3.42 11.70
N ILE A 88 3.65 -2.34 11.58
CA ILE A 88 4.41 -1.74 12.70
C ILE A 88 3.48 -1.09 13.72
N LEU A 89 2.53 -0.27 13.25
CA LEU A 89 1.64 0.50 14.10
C LEU A 89 0.52 -0.38 14.70
N GLY A 90 0.14 -1.44 14.01
CA GLY A 90 -1.10 -2.17 14.26
C GLY A 90 -2.31 -1.45 13.66
N ARG A 91 -3.38 -2.20 13.43
CA ARG A 91 -4.56 -1.78 12.68
C ARG A 91 -5.20 -0.50 13.22
N GLU A 92 -5.43 -0.43 14.53
CA GLU A 92 -6.15 0.69 15.16
C GLU A 92 -5.37 2.00 15.06
N LYS A 93 -4.10 1.99 15.49
CA LYS A 93 -3.20 3.15 15.39
C LYS A 93 -2.99 3.58 13.95
N TYR A 94 -2.92 2.63 13.01
CA TYR A 94 -2.81 2.93 11.59
C TYR A 94 -4.07 3.62 11.02
N ILE A 95 -5.27 3.27 11.48
CA ILE A 95 -6.51 3.98 11.10
C ILE A 95 -6.45 5.44 11.60
N VAL A 96 -6.04 5.66 12.85
CA VAL A 96 -5.89 7.02 13.41
C VAL A 96 -4.84 7.83 12.64
N PHE A 97 -3.69 7.23 12.35
CA PHE A 97 -2.64 7.82 11.52
C PHE A 97 -3.19 8.26 10.15
N LYS A 98 -3.88 7.37 9.43
CA LYS A 98 -4.48 7.71 8.12
C LYS A 98 -5.50 8.84 8.21
N LYS A 99 -6.33 8.82 9.25
CA LYS A 99 -7.32 9.88 9.47
C LYS A 99 -6.66 11.23 9.63
N LYS A 100 -5.59 11.31 10.44
CA LYS A 100 -4.88 12.56 10.73
C LYS A 100 -4.08 13.10 9.54
N TYR A 101 -3.23 12.26 8.92
CA TYR A 101 -2.25 12.73 7.94
C TYR A 101 -2.75 12.66 6.49
N TYR A 102 -3.77 11.86 6.23
CA TYR A 102 -4.30 11.66 4.88
C TYR A 102 -5.79 11.97 4.79
N ARG A 103 -6.37 12.65 5.79
CA ARG A 103 -7.80 12.99 5.85
C ARG A 103 -8.70 11.76 5.67
N GLY A 104 -8.23 10.60 6.14
CA GLY A 104 -8.90 9.30 5.99
C GLY A 104 -8.76 8.67 4.61
N GLN A 105 -8.12 9.34 3.65
CA GLN A 105 -7.82 8.77 2.34
C GLN A 105 -6.73 7.70 2.46
N ASN A 106 -6.79 6.69 1.58
CA ASN A 106 -5.68 5.77 1.45
C ASN A 106 -4.48 6.55 0.89
N PRO A 107 -3.28 6.46 1.49
CA PRO A 107 -2.11 7.17 0.97
C PRO A 107 -1.71 6.81 -0.47
N VAL A 108 -2.12 5.62 -0.96
CA VAL A 108 -2.04 5.25 -2.39
C VAL A 108 -2.87 6.20 -3.27
N MET A 109 -3.98 6.73 -2.76
CA MET A 109 -4.79 7.74 -3.45
C MET A 109 -4.13 9.12 -3.44
N VAL A 110 -3.38 9.44 -2.38
CA VAL A 110 -2.74 10.74 -2.19
C VAL A 110 -1.51 10.89 -3.08
N TYR A 111 -0.70 9.84 -3.18
CA TYR A 111 0.53 9.84 -3.99
C TYR A 111 0.40 9.07 -5.31
N GLY A 112 -0.80 8.58 -5.64
CA GLY A 112 -1.03 7.72 -6.81
C GLY A 112 -1.30 8.52 -8.07
N ARG A 113 -0.74 8.07 -9.20
CA ARG A 113 -1.17 8.54 -10.52
C ARG A 113 -2.48 7.85 -10.93
N LYS A 114 -3.16 8.38 -11.96
CA LYS A 114 -4.47 7.87 -12.46
C LYS A 114 -4.48 6.34 -12.66
N ASN A 115 -3.43 5.79 -13.26
CA ASN A 115 -3.33 4.35 -13.52
C ASN A 115 -3.07 3.54 -12.23
N ASP A 116 -2.27 4.07 -11.30
CA ASP A 116 -1.99 3.43 -10.01
C ASP A 116 -3.26 3.36 -9.16
N VAL A 117 -4.00 4.46 -9.10
CA VAL A 117 -5.30 4.54 -8.42
C VAL A 117 -6.29 3.54 -9.01
N LYS A 118 -6.36 3.44 -10.35
CA LYS A 118 -7.22 2.46 -11.03
C LYS A 118 -6.81 1.03 -10.66
N LYS A 119 -5.50 0.73 -10.64
CA LYS A 119 -4.98 -0.59 -10.25
C LYS A 119 -5.32 -0.90 -8.79
N TYR A 120 -5.12 0.06 -7.89
CA TYR A 120 -5.43 -0.06 -6.47
C TYR A 120 -6.93 -0.35 -6.24
N ARG A 121 -7.83 0.43 -6.85
CA ARG A 121 -9.29 0.21 -6.75
C ARG A 121 -9.67 -1.20 -7.22
N LYS A 122 -9.13 -1.65 -8.35
CA LYS A 122 -9.37 -3.00 -8.88
C LYS A 122 -8.86 -4.10 -7.94
N GLN A 123 -7.74 -3.89 -7.26
CA GLN A 123 -7.23 -4.82 -6.25
C GLN A 123 -8.13 -4.86 -5.01
N GLN A 124 -8.57 -3.69 -4.53
CA GLN A 124 -9.46 -3.57 -3.39
C GLN A 124 -10.82 -4.24 -3.66
N GLU A 125 -11.41 -4.03 -4.83
CA GLU A 125 -12.63 -4.71 -5.26
C GLU A 125 -12.48 -6.22 -5.28
N LYS A 126 -11.35 -6.74 -5.80
CA LYS A 126 -11.05 -8.17 -5.79
C LYS A 126 -10.96 -8.74 -4.37
N TYR A 127 -10.28 -8.01 -3.48
CA TYR A 127 -10.15 -8.41 -2.07
C TYR A 127 -11.53 -8.56 -1.41
N TYR A 128 -12.40 -7.55 -1.51
CA TYR A 128 -13.73 -7.62 -0.91
C TYR A 128 -14.62 -8.69 -1.53
N LYS A 129 -14.58 -8.86 -2.87
CA LYS A 129 -15.29 -9.97 -3.53
C LYS A 129 -14.82 -11.35 -3.04
N ASN A 130 -13.53 -11.51 -2.78
CA ASN A 130 -12.98 -12.77 -2.26
C ASN A 130 -13.38 -13.01 -0.80
N GLN A 131 -13.35 -11.97 0.04
CA GLN A 131 -13.85 -12.08 1.41
C GLN A 131 -15.34 -12.43 1.44
N GLU A 132 -16.17 -11.78 0.62
CA GLU A 132 -17.60 -12.08 0.52
C GLU A 132 -17.84 -13.55 0.11
N LYS A 133 -17.07 -14.07 -0.85
CA LYS A 133 -17.12 -15.49 -1.24
C LYS A 133 -16.75 -16.42 -0.08
N TYR A 134 -15.74 -16.05 0.71
CA TYR A 134 -15.32 -16.80 1.88
C TYR A 134 -16.42 -16.85 2.95
N TYR A 135 -17.01 -15.71 3.29
CA TYR A 135 -18.14 -15.62 4.22
C TYR A 135 -19.37 -16.40 3.73
N LYS A 136 -19.72 -16.29 2.44
CA LYS A 136 -20.82 -17.06 1.84
C LYS A 136 -20.55 -18.57 1.86
N LYS A 137 -19.30 -19.01 1.66
CA LYS A 137 -18.92 -20.42 1.75
C LYS A 137 -19.08 -20.95 3.17
N GLN A 138 -18.64 -20.19 4.18
CA GLN A 138 -18.82 -20.58 5.58
C GLN A 138 -20.31 -20.69 5.97
N ASN A 139 -21.14 -19.73 5.58
CA ASN A 139 -22.57 -19.74 5.92
C ASN A 139 -23.39 -20.80 5.15
N LYS A 140 -22.89 -21.31 4.01
CA LYS A 140 -23.54 -22.43 3.31
C LYS A 140 -23.35 -23.79 4.00
N HIS A 141 -22.33 -23.93 4.85
CA HIS A 141 -22.13 -25.16 5.63
C HIS A 141 -22.94 -25.19 6.94
N GLY A 142 -23.69 -24.12 7.27
CA GLY A 142 -24.50 -24.02 8.49
C GLY A 142 -26.01 -24.34 8.34
N HIS A 143 -26.49 -24.63 7.12
CA HIS A 143 -27.91 -24.92 6.85
C HIS A 143 -28.11 -26.34 6.29
N GLY A 144 -27.62 -27.34 7.00
CA GLY A 144 -27.85 -28.74 6.68
C GLY A 144 -27.91 -29.56 7.96
N ASN A 145 -29.07 -29.54 8.63
CA ASN A 145 -29.68 -30.69 9.31
C ASN A 145 -30.79 -30.19 10.24
N GLY A 146 -32.02 -30.37 9.78
CA GLY A 146 -33.25 -30.11 10.53
C GLY A 146 -34.41 -30.83 9.84
N HIS A 147 -34.23 -32.10 9.49
CA HIS A 147 -35.37 -32.98 9.27
C HIS A 147 -35.89 -33.34 10.66
N GLY A 148 -36.97 -32.68 11.08
CA GLY A 148 -37.76 -33.09 12.23
C GLY A 148 -38.31 -34.49 11.95
N HIS A 149 -37.92 -35.45 12.78
CA HIS A 149 -38.66 -36.68 12.96
C HIS A 149 -39.83 -36.34 13.88
N ASP A 150 -41.04 -36.43 13.33
CA ASP A 150 -42.28 -36.46 14.11
C ASP A 150 -42.36 -37.86 14.72
N ASP A 151 -42.12 -37.98 16.03
CA ASP A 151 -42.44 -39.18 16.80
C ASP A 151 -43.59 -38.83 17.74
N ASP A 152 -44.80 -39.13 17.28
CA ASP A 152 -46.04 -39.19 18.06
C ASP A 152 -45.95 -40.33 19.08
N TRP A 153 -46.20 -40.02 20.36
CA TRP A 153 -46.47 -41.00 21.42
C TRP A 153 -47.80 -40.64 22.08
N ASP A 154 -48.84 -41.41 21.74
CA ASP A 154 -49.99 -41.77 22.59
C ASP A 154 -49.98 -43.30 22.74
#